data_AF-A0A8R2HMB7-F1
#
_entry.id   AF-A0A8R2HMB7-F1
#
_cell.length_a   1.000
_cell.length_b   1.000
_cell.length_c   1.000
_cell.angle_alpha   90.00
_cell.angle_beta   90.00
_cell.angle_gamma   90.00
#
_symmetry.space_group_name_H-M   'P 1'
#
loop_
_entity.id
_entity.type
_entity.pdbx_description
1 polymer ?
#
loop_
_entity_poly.entity_id
_entity_poly.type
_entity_poly.pdbx_seq_one_letter_code
_entity_poly.pdbx_strand_id
1 'polypeptide(L)'
;MVLLTLAKEGIILIVLIAKCEKIYCVIGDVQTACQLALGNAACPEKRRFCKNVRRSSSAAFSKIYICNILAVDAKLAVSLMSVTTTYTIVMLQAILIK
;
A
#
# COMPACT_ATOMS: atom_id res chain seq x y z
N MET A 1 -17.09 16.16 18.70
CA MET A 1 -17.60 14.95 18.03
C MET A 1 -16.97 14.72 16.65
N VAL A 2 -16.86 15.75 15.79
CA VAL A 2 -16.26 15.66 14.43
C VAL A 2 -14.76 15.35 14.44
N LEU A 3 -13.99 15.97 15.34
CA LEU A 3 -12.54 15.70 15.46
C LEU A 3 -12.22 14.24 15.83
N LEU A 4 -13.03 13.64 16.72
CA LEU A 4 -12.82 12.26 17.18
C LEU A 4 -13.14 11.24 16.08
N THR A 5 -14.17 11.51 15.28
CA THR A 5 -14.54 10.66 14.14
C THR A 5 -13.51 10.73 13.01
N LEU A 6 -12.97 11.92 12.72
CA LEU A 6 -11.88 12.09 11.76
C LEU A 6 -10.58 11.40 12.21
N ALA A 7 -10.24 11.49 13.51
CA ALA A 7 -9.10 10.78 14.07
C ALA A 7 -9.24 9.26 13.94
N LYS A 8 -10.44 8.72 14.21
CA LYS A 8 -10.75 7.29 14.00
C LYS A 8 -10.52 6.85 12.56
N GLU A 9 -11.04 7.59 11.58
CA GLU A 9 -10.89 7.22 10.16
C GLU A 9 -9.43 7.33 9.71
N GLY A 10 -8.70 8.34 10.19
CA GLY A 10 -7.27 8.47 9.95
C GLY A 10 -6.46 7.29 10.50
N ILE A 11 -6.75 6.83 11.72
CA ILE A 11 -6.08 5.68 12.32
C ILE A 11 -6.35 4.40 11.51
N ILE A 12 -7.59 4.17 11.09
CA ILE A 12 -7.96 3.02 10.26
C ILE A 12 -7.19 3.04 8.93
N LEU A 13 -7.11 4.21 8.30
CA LEU A 13 -6.36 4.39 7.06
C LEU A 13 -4.89 4.05 7.27
N ILE A 14 -4.22 4.63 8.29
CA ILE A 14 -2.81 4.37 8.60
C ILE A 14 -2.54 2.87 8.80
N VAL A 15 -3.39 2.19 9.57
CA VAL A 15 -3.25 0.73 9.81
C VAL A 15 -3.37 -0.05 8.50
N LEU A 16 -4.32 0.31 7.64
CA LEU A 16 -4.50 -0.34 6.35
C LEU A 16 -3.25 -0.20 5.47
N ILE A 17 -2.68 1.00 5.40
CA ILE A 17 -1.47 1.27 4.61
C ILE A 17 -0.28 0.49 5.14
N ALA A 18 -0.08 0.47 6.47
CA ALA A 18 1.00 -0.29 7.09
C ALA A 18 0.88 -1.80 6.79
N LYS A 19 -0.34 -2.34 6.75
CA LYS A 19 -0.59 -3.73 6.35
C LYS A 19 -0.28 -3.96 4.87
N CYS A 20 -0.71 -3.05 3.99
CA CYS A 20 -0.40 -3.13 2.57
C CYS A 20 1.10 -3.04 2.29
N GLU A 21 1.83 -2.13 2.96
CA GLU A 21 3.29 -2.01 2.89
C GLU A 21 4.00 -3.32 3.28
N LYS A 22 3.54 -3.95 4.37
CA LYS A 22 4.09 -5.25 4.79
C LYS A 22 3.86 -6.34 3.74
N ILE A 23 2.69 -6.36 3.10
CA ILE A 23 2.39 -7.28 2.00
C ILE A 23 3.31 -7.00 0.79
N TYR A 24 3.55 -5.72 0.48
CA TYR A 24 4.45 -5.35 -0.61
C TYR A 24 5.89 -5.81 -0.35
N CYS A 25 6.42 -5.61 0.86
CA CYS A 25 7.75 -6.11 1.24
C CYS A 25 7.84 -7.63 1.09
N VAL A 26 6.89 -8.39 1.65
CA VAL A 26 6.90 -9.86 1.59
C VAL A 26 6.89 -10.35 0.13
N ILE A 27 6.12 -9.71 -0.74
CA ILE A 27 6.08 -10.11 -2.15
C ILE A 27 7.38 -9.72 -2.89
N GLY A 28 7.99 -8.58 -2.54
CA GLY A 28 9.33 -8.21 -3.01
C GLY A 28 10.40 -9.22 -2.58
N ASP A 29 10.35 -9.68 -1.34
CA ASP A 29 11.25 -10.71 -0.81
C ASP A 29 11.08 -12.04 -1.56
N VAL A 30 9.83 -12.46 -1.81
CA VAL A 30 9.53 -13.68 -2.59
C VAL A 30 10.02 -13.57 -4.03
N GLN A 31 9.88 -12.39 -4.66
CA GLN A 31 10.42 -12.16 -6.01
C GLN A 31 11.94 -12.22 -6.04
N THR A 32 12.61 -11.64 -5.04
CA THR A 32 14.06 -11.64 -4.89
C THR A 32 14.58 -13.06 -4.63
N ALA A 33 13.94 -13.81 -3.73
CA ALA A 33 14.25 -15.21 -3.45
C ALA A 33 14.06 -16.09 -4.70
N CYS A 34 12.98 -15.87 -5.47
CA CYS A 34 12.77 -16.56 -6.75
C CYS A 34 13.82 -16.19 -7.80
N GLN A 35 14.31 -14.95 -7.85
CA GLN A 35 15.39 -14.54 -8.75
C GLN A 35 16.72 -15.22 -8.39
N LEU A 36 17.08 -15.26 -7.10
CA LEU A 36 18.27 -15.97 -6.62
C LEU A 36 18.17 -17.47 -6.90
N ALA A 37 17.01 -18.08 -6.66
CA ALA A 37 16.74 -19.47 -6.98
C ALA A 37 16.81 -19.74 -8.50
N LEU A 38 16.40 -18.79 -9.34
CA LEU A 38 16.52 -18.88 -10.81
C LEU A 38 17.98 -18.85 -11.29
N GLY A 39 18.85 -18.08 -10.62
CA GLY A 39 20.28 -18.03 -10.91
C GLY A 39 21.03 -19.30 -10.52
N ASN A 40 20.55 -20.01 -9.48
CA ASN A 40 21.19 -21.19 -8.92
C ASN A 40 20.47 -22.53 -9.26
N ALA A 41 19.42 -22.48 -10.08
CA ALA A 41 18.58 -23.65 -10.37
C ALA A 41 19.22 -24.57 -11.41
N ALA A 42 19.80 -25.68 -10.95
CA ALA A 42 20.17 -26.81 -11.80
C ALA A 42 18.94 -27.56 -12.37
N CYS A 43 17.77 -27.48 -11.69
CA CYS A 43 16.56 -28.21 -12.09
C CYS A 43 15.58 -27.34 -12.93
N PRO A 44 15.16 -27.79 -14.11
CA PRO A 44 14.23 -27.06 -14.99
C PRO A 44 12.83 -26.87 -14.39
N GLU A 45 12.38 -27.78 -13.54
CA GLU A 45 11.08 -27.69 -12.86
C GLU A 45 11.04 -26.54 -11.84
N LYS A 46 12.09 -26.41 -11.00
CA LYS A 46 12.24 -25.29 -10.06
C LYS A 46 12.31 -23.95 -10.79
N ARG A 47 12.97 -23.92 -11.95
CA ARG A 47 13.06 -22.76 -12.83
C ARG A 47 11.69 -22.37 -13.40
N ARG A 48 10.88 -23.34 -13.83
CA ARG A 48 9.50 -23.11 -14.33
C ARG A 48 8.59 -22.60 -13.22
N PHE A 49 8.68 -23.19 -12.03
CA PHE A 49 7.92 -22.75 -10.86
C PHE A 49 8.27 -21.30 -10.48
N CYS A 50 9.55 -20.96 -10.32
CA CYS A 50 9.98 -19.60 -9.98
C CYS A 50 9.58 -18.58 -11.07
N LYS A 51 9.63 -18.95 -12.36
CA LYS A 51 9.13 -18.10 -13.46
C LYS A 51 7.62 -17.89 -13.38
N ASN A 52 6.84 -18.92 -13.05
CA ASN A 52 5.39 -18.83 -12.92
C ASN A 52 5.00 -17.99 -11.71
N VAL A 53 5.68 -18.15 -10.57
CA VAL A 53 5.50 -17.32 -9.38
C VAL A 53 5.87 -15.86 -9.69
N ARG A 54 6.95 -15.62 -10.44
CA ARG A 54 7.33 -14.26 -10.85
C ARG A 54 6.33 -13.65 -11.84
N ARG A 55 5.78 -14.44 -12.76
CA ARG A 55 4.72 -13.99 -13.68
C ARG A 55 3.42 -13.71 -12.95
N SER A 56 2.99 -14.61 -12.09
CA SER A 56 1.77 -14.48 -11.29
C SER A 56 1.87 -13.30 -10.34
N SER A 57 3.00 -13.15 -9.62
CA SER A 57 3.25 -11.94 -8.83
C SER A 57 3.32 -10.72 -9.74
N SER A 58 4.09 -10.65 -10.83
CA SER A 58 4.11 -9.44 -11.66
C SER A 58 2.76 -9.08 -12.31
N ALA A 59 1.89 -10.05 -12.58
CA ALA A 59 0.56 -9.83 -13.16
C ALA A 59 -0.52 -9.50 -12.11
N ALA A 60 -0.44 -10.14 -10.93
CA ALA A 60 -1.37 -9.92 -9.81
C ALA A 60 -0.92 -8.76 -8.90
N PHE A 61 0.36 -8.43 -8.90
CA PHE A 61 1.02 -7.34 -8.18
C PHE A 61 1.15 -6.12 -9.10
N SER A 62 0.04 -5.78 -9.75
CA SER A 62 -0.25 -4.37 -9.94
C SER A 62 -0.54 -3.85 -8.53
N LYS A 63 0.14 -2.79 -8.07
CA LYS A 63 -0.02 -2.20 -6.71
C LYS A 63 -1.46 -2.35 -6.23
N ILE A 64 -1.73 -2.81 -5.00
CA ILE A 64 -3.10 -2.95 -4.47
C ILE A 64 -3.82 -1.61 -4.70
N TYR A 65 -4.81 -1.59 -5.60
CA TYR A 65 -5.61 -0.40 -5.87
C TYR A 65 -6.86 -0.44 -5.00
N ILE A 66 -7.10 0.60 -4.21
CA ILE A 66 -8.44 0.85 -3.67
C ILE A 66 -9.29 1.42 -4.81
N CYS A 67 -10.46 0.81 -5.02
CA CYS A 67 -11.42 1.18 -6.05
C CYS A 67 -10.87 1.19 -7.49
N ASN A 68 -9.77 0.50 -7.78
CA ASN A 68 -9.10 0.47 -9.09
C ASN A 68 -8.63 1.85 -9.62
N ILE A 69 -8.61 2.87 -8.75
CA ILE A 69 -8.31 4.28 -9.12
C ILE A 69 -7.07 4.76 -8.37
N LEU A 70 -6.81 4.23 -7.17
CA LEU A 70 -5.77 4.73 -6.29
C LEU A 70 -4.91 3.60 -5.76
N ALA A 71 -3.65 3.56 -6.21
CA ALA A 71 -2.67 2.64 -5.65
C ALA A 71 -2.49 2.96 -4.16
N VAL A 72 -2.69 1.95 -3.31
CA VAL A 72 -2.41 2.05 -1.87
C VAL A 72 -0.90 2.14 -1.73
N ASP A 73 -0.44 3.37 -1.58
CA ASP A 73 0.95 3.74 -1.41
C ASP A 73 1.03 4.64 -0.17
N ALA A 74 2.13 4.59 0.57
CA ALA A 74 2.36 5.48 1.71
C ALA A 74 2.25 6.96 1.31
N LYS A 75 2.53 7.27 0.04
CA LYS A 75 2.37 8.61 -0.52
C LYS A 75 0.90 9.06 -0.61
N LEU A 76 -0.01 8.14 -0.90
CA LEU A 76 -1.44 8.41 -0.94
C LEU A 76 -1.99 8.68 0.46
N ALA A 77 -1.55 7.91 1.44
CA ALA A 77 -1.87 8.12 2.85
C ALA A 77 -1.62 9.54 3.33
N VAL A 78 -0.39 9.99 3.08
CA VAL A 78 0.12 11.28 3.55
C VAL A 78 -0.61 12.41 2.83
N SER A 79 -0.87 12.26 1.53
CA SER A 79 -1.70 13.18 0.76
C SER A 79 -3.12 13.30 1.32
N LEU A 80 -3.79 12.17 1.60
CA LEU A 80 -5.16 12.17 2.12
C LEU A 80 -5.24 12.78 3.52
N MET A 81 -4.28 12.46 4.39
CA MET A 81 -4.17 13.07 5.72
C MET A 81 -3.90 14.57 5.64
N SER A 82 -3.04 15.01 4.73
CA SER A 82 -2.75 16.43 4.52
C SER A 82 -4.01 17.18 4.09
N VAL A 83 -4.73 16.71 3.07
CA VAL A 83 -5.97 17.34 2.59
C VAL A 83 -7.02 17.39 3.69
N THR A 84 -7.18 16.29 4.44
CA THR A 84 -8.14 16.23 5.55
C THR A 84 -7.79 17.24 6.65
N THR A 85 -6.50 17.36 6.98
CA THR A 85 -6.02 18.31 8.00
C THR A 85 -6.17 19.75 7.55
N THR A 86 -5.90 20.05 6.28
CA THR A 86 -6.12 21.40 5.73
C THR A 86 -7.60 21.77 5.76
N TYR A 87 -8.48 20.83 5.38
CA TYR A 87 -9.93 21.06 5.41
C TYR A 87 -10.46 21.26 6.83
N THR A 88 -9.97 20.50 7.81
CA THR A 88 -10.39 20.71 9.21
C THR A 88 -9.90 22.03 9.76
N ILE A 89 -8.67 22.46 9.44
CA ILE A 89 -8.15 23.77 9.85
C ILE A 89 -8.98 24.90 9.24
N VAL A 90 -9.29 24.84 7.94
CA VAL A 90 -10.11 25.85 7.26
C VAL A 90 -11.52 25.91 7.86
N MET A 91 -12.14 24.75 8.09
CA MET A 91 -13.46 24.70 8.75
C MET A 91 -13.42 25.23 10.18
N LEU A 92 -12.34 24.93 10.92
CA LEU A 92 -12.15 25.41 12.28
C LEU A 92 -11.97 26.93 12.30
N GLN A 93 -11.16 27.48 11.39
CA GLN A 93 -10.97 28.92 11.22
C GLN A 93 -12.28 29.63 10.85
N ALA A 94 -13.10 29.06 9.97
CA ALA A 94 -14.40 29.64 9.61
C ALA A 94 -15.41 29.66 10.77
N ILE A 95 -15.28 28.74 11.74
CA ILE A 95 -16.13 28.68 12.93
C ILE A 95 -15.61 29.58 14.06
N LEU A 96 -14.29 29.64 14.26
CA LEU A 96 -13.64 30.40 15.34
C LEU A 96 -13.42 31.89 15.00
N ILE A 97 -13.20 32.23 13.73
CA ILE A 97 -13.01 33.61 13.25
C ILE A 97 -14.35 34.09 12.71
N LYS A 98 -15.35 34.15 13.60
CA LYS A 98 -16.65 34.74 13.34
C LYS A 98 -16.68 36.18 13.83
#